data_AF-A0A135U6I7-F1
#
_entry.id   AF-A0A135U6I7-F1
#
_cell.length_a   1.000
_cell.length_b   1.000
_cell.length_c   1.000
_cell.angle_alpha   90.00
_cell.angle_beta   90.00
_cell.angle_gamma   90.00
#
_symmetry.space_group_name_H-M   'P 1'
#
loop_
_entity.id
_entity.type
_entity.pdbx_description
1 polymer ?
#
loop_
_entity_poly.entity_id
_entity_poly.type
_entity_poly.pdbx_seq_one_letter_code
_entity_poly.pdbx_strand_id
1 'polypeptide(L)'
;MASSLYLTAERVLASIDFERLQAIPELLDDWARPRDSPPPDQGPLVLAQTRFILVFFASFSSEPRLIRQALVGCGHLSADFRSRMARAKPGSMNLNLSQWHSWVEHESIKRLMCCCMVLGNLLVIAYGIVPGFAALEECNIEMPAEDELWDATSASEWKSSLQRRLPSSPLGLRQATAWIFGDSAQEEKLDASWTWSPFAASIVMHQVAIVVWFFAHGKEACYGTTQSYRESHQSDAKRIEAALSRCRDLLTETRDGNDGTWTEADGPLLFNAFAVLRVSYGRAFINFRSLDRSLLFQESSQDMLIILKRYFDAAQERDGYMTMAVDCALEGFAIPIRAGVLLTQKTAALKWSVEHALAGWDAALLVTKWVHTVECLQSTSGKTTPEETMVLDNVRYLLSQIDVDRSPSCSLAADLARVWAGLYDDTWVWGVAPRMSWVLRELAKLYEQEASDIQSPQPS
;
A
#
# COMPACT_ATOMS: atom_id res chain seq x y z
N MET A 1 23.86 -7.13 -9.84
CA MET A 1 24.12 -7.60 -8.46
C MET A 1 22.87 -8.20 -7.80
N ALA A 2 21.76 -7.45 -7.67
CA ALA A 2 20.51 -7.95 -7.06
C ALA A 2 19.97 -9.26 -7.66
N SER A 3 19.91 -9.37 -9.00
CA SER A 3 19.48 -10.60 -9.69
C SER A 3 20.35 -11.83 -9.34
N SER A 4 21.67 -11.66 -9.19
CA SER A 4 22.58 -12.75 -8.82
C SER A 4 22.36 -13.20 -7.37
N LEU A 5 22.09 -12.26 -6.45
CA LEU A 5 21.78 -12.56 -5.05
C LEU A 5 20.44 -13.29 -4.93
N TYR A 6 19.42 -12.80 -5.64
CA TYR A 6 18.10 -13.44 -5.73
C TYR A 6 18.23 -14.90 -6.19
N LEU A 7 18.88 -15.14 -7.33
CA LEU A 7 19.05 -16.50 -7.87
C LEU A 7 19.87 -17.42 -6.96
N THR A 8 20.84 -16.88 -6.23
CA THR A 8 21.65 -17.67 -5.29
C THR A 8 20.83 -18.08 -4.08
N ALA A 9 20.07 -17.14 -3.49
CA ALA A 9 19.23 -17.41 -2.34
C ALA A 9 18.06 -18.35 -2.70
N GLU A 10 17.44 -18.19 -3.87
CA GLU A 10 16.40 -19.10 -4.38
C GLU A 10 16.91 -20.54 -4.51
N ARG A 11 18.12 -20.76 -5.03
CA ARG A 11 18.70 -22.11 -5.11
C ARG A 11 18.90 -22.74 -3.72
N VAL A 12 19.30 -21.94 -2.74
CA VAL A 12 19.43 -22.42 -1.35
C VAL A 12 18.06 -22.76 -0.77
N LEU A 13 17.05 -21.92 -0.97
CA LEU A 13 15.68 -22.21 -0.51
C LEU A 13 15.06 -23.42 -1.19
N ALA A 14 15.26 -23.60 -2.50
CA ALA A 14 14.74 -24.73 -3.26
C ALA A 14 15.36 -26.07 -2.84
N SER A 15 16.56 -26.05 -2.24
CA SER A 15 17.19 -27.25 -1.65
C SER A 15 16.54 -27.69 -0.33
N ILE A 16 15.65 -26.87 0.23
CA ILE A 16 14.96 -27.11 1.50
C ILE A 16 13.52 -27.53 1.14
N ASP A 17 13.36 -28.84 0.97
CA ASP A 17 12.20 -29.61 0.51
C ASP A 17 10.81 -28.96 0.78
N PHE A 18 10.13 -28.49 -0.27
CA PHE A 18 8.68 -28.24 -0.25
C PHE A 18 7.95 -28.72 -1.53
N GLU A 19 8.64 -28.97 -2.64
CA GLU A 19 8.00 -29.35 -3.92
C GLU A 19 7.86 -30.86 -4.15
N ARG A 20 8.34 -31.72 -3.24
CA ARG A 20 8.13 -33.16 -3.35
C ARG A 20 6.81 -33.55 -2.69
N LEU A 21 5.87 -34.06 -3.48
CA LEU A 21 4.71 -34.81 -2.98
C LEU A 21 5.24 -35.91 -2.04
N GLN A 22 5.07 -35.72 -0.74
CA GLN A 22 5.45 -36.72 0.23
C GLN A 22 4.42 -37.85 0.16
N ALA A 23 4.89 -39.08 -0.03
CA ALA A 23 4.06 -40.24 0.26
C ALA A 23 3.83 -40.21 1.77
N ILE A 24 2.62 -39.84 2.19
CA ILE A 24 2.18 -39.90 3.59
C ILE A 24 1.49 -41.26 3.73
N PRO A 25 2.19 -42.32 4.20
CA PRO A 25 1.64 -43.68 4.24
C PRO A 25 0.38 -43.77 5.11
N GLU A 26 0.22 -42.78 5.99
CA GLU A 26 -0.78 -42.63 7.02
C GLU A 26 -1.98 -41.76 6.60
N LEU A 27 -2.01 -41.27 5.35
CA LEU A 27 -3.00 -40.31 4.84
C LEU A 27 -4.46 -40.75 5.07
N LEU A 28 -4.71 -42.06 5.13
CA LEU A 28 -6.04 -42.66 5.32
C LEU A 28 -6.31 -43.13 6.77
N ASP A 29 -5.27 -43.19 7.62
CA ASP A 29 -5.38 -43.69 8.99
C ASP A 29 -5.94 -42.63 9.96
N ASP A 30 -5.90 -41.36 9.58
CA ASP A 30 -6.16 -40.19 10.45
C ASP A 30 -7.58 -39.63 10.36
N TRP A 31 -8.45 -40.20 9.52
CA TRP A 31 -9.78 -39.63 9.26
C TRP A 31 -10.78 -39.86 10.40
N ALA A 32 -10.55 -40.90 11.23
CA ALA A 32 -11.48 -41.29 12.30
C ALA A 32 -11.13 -40.70 13.68
N ARG A 33 -9.84 -40.42 13.95
CA ARG A 33 -9.36 -39.76 15.18
C ARG A 33 -8.10 -38.95 14.87
N PRO A 34 -8.04 -37.65 15.21
CA PRO A 34 -6.81 -36.87 15.10
C PRO A 34 -5.71 -37.49 15.96
N ARG A 35 -4.52 -37.70 15.40
CA ARG A 35 -3.32 -38.04 16.19
C ARG A 35 -2.77 -36.79 16.87
N ASP A 36 -2.17 -36.98 18.03
CA ASP A 36 -1.31 -35.98 18.65
C ASP A 36 -0.01 -35.87 17.85
N SER A 37 -0.04 -35.11 16.76
CA SER A 37 1.17 -34.77 16.01
C SER A 37 2.02 -33.80 16.82
N PRO A 38 3.35 -33.95 16.82
CA PRO A 38 4.22 -32.92 17.38
C PRO A 38 3.95 -31.59 16.65
N PRO A 39 4.12 -30.44 17.33
CA PRO A 39 4.02 -29.16 16.66
C PRO A 39 4.97 -29.13 15.45
N PRO A 40 4.56 -28.53 14.32
CA PRO A 40 5.37 -28.51 13.11
C PRO A 40 6.73 -27.88 13.41
N ASP A 41 7.80 -28.48 12.87
CA ASP A 41 9.14 -27.92 12.98
C ASP A 41 9.17 -26.53 12.32
N GLN A 42 9.23 -25.51 13.16
CA GLN A 42 9.38 -24.12 12.74
C GLN A 42 10.84 -23.95 12.37
N GLY A 43 11.19 -24.30 11.13
CA GLY A 43 12.56 -24.15 10.63
C GLY A 43 13.16 -22.76 10.93
N PRO A 44 14.48 -22.60 10.83
CA PRO A 44 15.17 -21.41 11.33
C PRO A 44 14.53 -20.08 10.89
N LEU A 45 14.39 -19.11 11.80
CA LEU A 45 13.75 -17.82 11.50
C LEU A 45 14.39 -17.09 10.31
N VAL A 46 15.72 -17.20 10.17
CA VAL A 46 16.48 -16.63 9.05
C VAL A 46 16.00 -17.14 7.69
N LEU A 47 15.51 -18.39 7.62
CA LEU A 47 14.95 -18.96 6.40
C LEU A 47 13.65 -18.26 6.02
N ALA A 48 12.77 -18.03 6.99
CA ALA A 48 11.52 -17.32 6.79
C ALA A 48 11.75 -15.86 6.39
N GLN A 49 12.72 -15.19 7.05
CA GLN A 49 13.14 -13.83 6.69
C GLN A 49 13.72 -13.76 5.27
N THR A 50 14.59 -14.70 4.91
CA THR A 50 15.16 -14.79 3.56
C THR A 50 14.07 -14.98 2.51
N ARG A 51 13.14 -15.91 2.77
CA ARG A 51 12.00 -16.15 1.88
C ARG A 51 11.13 -14.91 1.75
N PHE A 52 10.84 -14.21 2.84
CA PHE A 52 10.07 -12.96 2.80
C PHE A 52 10.73 -11.92 1.89
N ILE A 53 12.04 -11.70 2.04
CA ILE A 53 12.78 -10.73 1.21
C ILE A 53 12.72 -11.10 -0.28
N LEU A 54 12.88 -12.39 -0.61
CA LEU A 54 12.81 -12.84 -2.01
C LEU A 54 11.41 -12.71 -2.59
N VAL A 55 10.37 -13.09 -1.84
CA VAL A 55 8.99 -12.90 -2.25
C VAL A 55 8.70 -11.42 -2.46
N PHE A 56 9.08 -10.55 -1.51
CA PHE A 56 8.90 -9.10 -1.62
C PHE A 56 9.57 -8.54 -2.88
N PHE A 57 10.83 -8.90 -3.13
CA PHE A 57 11.56 -8.46 -4.33
C PHE A 57 10.89 -8.96 -5.61
N ALA A 58 10.58 -10.26 -5.69
CA ALA A 58 9.95 -10.88 -6.85
C ALA A 58 8.58 -10.28 -7.16
N SER A 59 7.78 -9.98 -6.13
CA SER A 59 6.48 -9.32 -6.23
C SER A 59 6.51 -7.98 -6.94
N PHE A 60 7.60 -7.21 -6.86
CA PHE A 60 7.70 -5.87 -7.47
C PHE A 60 8.74 -5.79 -8.58
N SER A 61 9.21 -6.93 -9.07
CA SER A 61 10.22 -7.05 -10.12
C SER A 61 9.71 -6.72 -11.54
N SER A 62 8.39 -6.62 -11.74
CA SER A 62 7.67 -6.53 -13.03
C SER A 62 7.84 -7.69 -14.01
N GLU A 63 8.64 -8.71 -13.68
CA GLU A 63 8.79 -9.94 -14.45
C GLU A 63 7.62 -10.89 -14.10
N PRO A 64 6.67 -11.16 -15.01
CA PRO A 64 5.46 -11.92 -14.70
C PRO A 64 5.74 -13.31 -14.11
N ARG A 65 6.82 -13.98 -14.56
CA ARG A 65 7.23 -15.27 -14.00
C ARG A 65 7.66 -15.17 -12.54
N LEU A 66 8.43 -14.15 -12.19
CA LEU A 66 8.85 -13.90 -10.81
C LEU A 66 7.65 -13.49 -9.95
N ILE A 67 6.72 -12.69 -10.46
CA ILE A 67 5.51 -12.34 -9.71
C ILE A 67 4.68 -13.60 -9.42
N ARG A 68 4.50 -14.52 -10.39
CA ARG A 68 3.85 -15.81 -10.14
C ARG A 68 4.56 -16.64 -9.08
N GLN A 69 5.88 -16.71 -9.13
CA GLN A 69 6.68 -17.39 -8.09
C GLN A 69 6.48 -16.72 -6.72
N ALA A 70 6.42 -15.39 -6.67
CA ALA A 70 6.13 -14.66 -5.45
C ALA A 70 4.74 -15.00 -4.88
N LEU A 71 3.72 -15.18 -5.73
CA LEU A 71 2.39 -15.61 -5.30
C LEU A 71 2.40 -17.02 -4.71
N VAL A 72 3.15 -17.96 -5.30
CA VAL A 72 3.38 -19.29 -4.69
C VAL A 72 4.11 -19.14 -3.35
N GLY A 73 5.15 -18.30 -3.32
CA GLY A 73 5.89 -17.97 -2.10
C GLY A 73 5.02 -17.36 -1.00
N CYS A 74 3.99 -16.59 -1.34
CA CYS A 74 2.99 -16.10 -0.38
C CYS A 74 2.24 -17.24 0.31
N GLY A 75 2.05 -18.39 -0.35
CA GLY A 75 1.53 -19.60 0.26
C GLY A 75 2.45 -20.16 1.34
N HIS A 76 3.76 -20.23 1.05
CA HIS A 76 4.77 -20.62 2.04
C HIS A 76 4.87 -19.63 3.22
N LEU A 77 4.84 -18.33 2.94
CA LEU A 77 4.79 -17.31 3.98
C LEU A 77 3.52 -17.44 4.83
N SER A 78 2.38 -17.77 4.22
CA SER A 78 1.12 -17.99 4.95
C SER A 78 1.20 -19.18 5.90
N ALA A 79 1.87 -20.27 5.49
CA ALA A 79 2.08 -21.43 6.35
C ALA A 79 3.02 -21.12 7.52
N ASP A 80 4.15 -20.45 7.26
CA ASP A 80 5.11 -20.04 8.31
C ASP A 80 4.50 -19.00 9.27
N PHE A 81 3.71 -18.06 8.75
CA PHE A 81 2.98 -17.08 9.55
C PHE A 81 2.04 -17.77 10.55
N ARG A 82 1.25 -18.76 10.09
CA ARG A 82 0.33 -19.52 10.96
C ARG A 82 1.08 -20.37 11.99
N SER A 83 2.19 -21.00 11.60
CA SER A 83 2.97 -21.84 12.52
C SER A 83 3.59 -21.02 13.66
N ARG A 84 3.96 -19.76 13.41
CA ARG A 84 4.57 -18.85 14.39
C ARG A 84 3.57 -18.00 15.17
N MET A 85 2.30 -17.94 14.76
CA MET A 85 1.30 -17.02 15.32
C MET A 85 1.17 -17.08 16.85
N ALA A 86 1.24 -18.26 17.45
CA ALA A 86 1.16 -18.40 18.90
C ALA A 86 2.28 -17.65 19.65
N ARG A 87 3.47 -17.56 19.05
CA ARG A 87 4.65 -16.87 19.59
C ARG A 87 4.61 -15.36 19.40
N ALA A 88 3.64 -14.83 18.66
CA ALA A 88 3.52 -13.41 18.37
C ALA A 88 2.27 -12.77 18.99
N LYS A 89 1.49 -13.52 19.77
CA LYS A 89 0.29 -12.98 20.44
C LYS A 89 0.65 -12.00 21.56
N PRO A 90 -0.23 -11.02 21.87
CA PRO A 90 -0.05 -10.14 23.02
C PRO A 90 0.20 -10.91 24.32
N GLY A 91 1.28 -10.57 25.01
CA GLY A 91 1.67 -11.18 26.28
C GLY A 91 2.27 -12.59 26.17
N SER A 92 2.60 -13.05 24.96
CA SER A 92 3.22 -14.38 24.77
C SER A 92 4.67 -14.46 25.28
N MET A 93 5.32 -13.32 25.56
CA MET A 93 6.61 -13.24 26.24
C MET A 93 6.54 -12.33 27.46
N ASN A 94 7.08 -12.79 28.58
CA ASN A 94 7.26 -11.95 29.77
C ASN A 94 8.63 -11.25 29.72
N LEU A 95 8.63 -9.96 29.39
CA LEU A 95 9.84 -9.14 29.25
C LEU A 95 10.74 -9.19 30.50
N ASN A 96 10.17 -9.20 31.71
CA ASN A 96 10.92 -9.17 32.96
C ASN A 96 11.69 -10.47 33.27
N LEU A 97 11.24 -11.59 32.68
CA LEU A 97 11.86 -12.90 32.85
C LEU A 97 12.72 -13.30 31.64
N SER A 98 12.74 -12.47 30.60
CA SER A 98 13.35 -12.80 29.32
C SER A 98 14.83 -12.43 29.28
N GLN A 99 15.62 -13.30 28.65
CA GLN A 99 16.99 -12.98 28.26
C GLN A 99 16.98 -12.18 26.95
N TRP A 100 17.92 -11.24 26.79
CA TRP A 100 17.98 -10.36 25.62
C TRP A 100 17.92 -11.09 24.28
N HIS A 101 18.71 -12.17 24.09
CA HIS A 101 18.68 -12.94 22.84
C HIS A 101 17.31 -13.59 22.55
N SER A 102 16.65 -14.11 23.58
CA SER A 102 15.30 -14.69 23.43
C SER A 102 14.27 -13.61 23.07
N TRP A 103 14.41 -12.42 23.67
CA TRP A 103 13.59 -11.26 23.32
C TRP A 103 13.83 -10.81 21.87
N VAL A 104 15.09 -10.72 21.43
CA VAL A 104 15.43 -10.35 20.04
C VAL A 104 14.80 -11.33 19.05
N GLU A 105 14.88 -12.64 19.32
CA GLU A 105 14.24 -13.66 18.46
C GLU A 105 12.72 -13.48 18.43
N HIS A 106 12.10 -13.24 19.58
CA HIS A 106 10.66 -13.02 19.70
C HIS A 106 10.19 -11.76 18.96
N GLU A 107 10.86 -10.63 19.18
CA GLU A 107 10.59 -9.37 18.50
C GLU A 107 10.82 -9.51 16.99
N SER A 108 11.84 -10.27 16.56
CA SER A 108 12.10 -10.55 15.15
C SER A 108 10.96 -11.33 14.48
N ILE A 109 10.31 -12.25 15.21
CA ILE A 109 9.11 -12.96 14.73
C ILE A 109 7.95 -11.98 14.56
N LYS A 110 7.67 -11.14 15.57
CA LYS A 110 6.61 -10.13 15.48
C LYS A 110 6.82 -9.21 14.27
N ARG A 111 8.03 -8.66 14.13
CA ARG A 111 8.40 -7.76 13.02
C ARG A 111 8.29 -8.46 11.66
N LEU A 112 8.72 -9.72 11.53
CA LEU A 112 8.52 -10.50 10.29
C LEU A 112 7.03 -10.64 9.94
N MET A 113 6.19 -10.98 10.91
CA MET A 113 4.76 -11.13 10.70
C MET A 113 4.09 -9.80 10.30
N CYS A 114 4.47 -8.70 10.95
CA CYS A 114 4.04 -7.35 10.56
C CYS A 114 4.48 -7.01 9.13
N CYS A 115 5.72 -7.33 8.74
CA CYS A 115 6.21 -7.12 7.38
C CYS A 115 5.45 -7.98 6.33
N CYS A 116 5.05 -9.21 6.67
CA CYS A 116 4.18 -10.01 5.81
C CYS A 116 2.85 -9.28 5.56
N MET A 117 2.21 -8.71 6.58
CA MET A 117 0.98 -7.93 6.38
C MET A 117 1.19 -6.70 5.49
N VAL A 118 2.30 -5.97 5.68
CA VAL A 118 2.67 -4.84 4.82
C VAL A 118 2.74 -5.29 3.37
N LEU A 119 3.49 -6.37 3.08
CA LEU A 119 3.51 -7.00 1.75
C LEU A 119 2.10 -7.31 1.26
N GLY A 120 1.23 -7.85 2.11
CA GLY A 120 -0.14 -8.14 1.73
C GLY A 120 -0.95 -6.92 1.30
N ASN A 121 -0.87 -5.82 2.04
CA ASN A 121 -1.49 -4.56 1.62
C ASN A 121 -0.91 -4.07 0.28
N LEU A 122 0.41 -4.15 0.09
CA LEU A 122 1.05 -3.70 -1.16
C LEU A 122 0.66 -4.57 -2.36
N LEU A 123 0.46 -5.88 -2.18
CA LEU A 123 -0.07 -6.76 -3.22
C LEU A 123 -1.52 -6.41 -3.58
N VAL A 124 -2.32 -6.01 -2.59
CA VAL A 124 -3.67 -5.49 -2.83
C VAL A 124 -3.62 -4.16 -3.60
N ILE A 125 -2.66 -3.27 -3.30
CA ILE A 125 -2.45 -2.01 -4.04
C ILE A 125 -1.98 -2.25 -5.48
N ALA A 126 -0.96 -3.07 -5.66
CA ALA A 126 -0.36 -3.29 -6.97
C ALA A 126 -1.24 -4.18 -7.88
N TYR A 127 -1.82 -5.25 -7.34
CA TYR A 127 -2.42 -6.32 -8.15
C TYR A 127 -3.88 -6.64 -7.81
N GLY A 128 -4.44 -6.04 -6.75
CA GLY A 128 -5.77 -6.40 -6.26
C GLY A 128 -5.83 -7.82 -5.67
N ILE A 129 -4.68 -8.40 -5.31
CA ILE A 129 -4.57 -9.75 -4.77
C ILE A 129 -4.46 -9.68 -3.25
N VAL A 130 -5.36 -10.37 -2.55
CA VAL A 130 -5.32 -10.53 -1.10
C VAL A 130 -4.59 -11.84 -0.77
N PRO A 131 -3.37 -11.82 -0.21
CA PRO A 131 -2.71 -13.05 0.20
C PRO A 131 -3.35 -13.66 1.46
N GLY A 132 -3.22 -14.97 1.60
CA GLY A 132 -3.90 -15.74 2.66
C GLY A 132 -3.52 -15.40 4.11
N PHE A 133 -2.40 -14.70 4.34
CA PHE A 133 -2.01 -14.20 5.68
C PHE A 133 -2.60 -12.82 6.01
N ALA A 134 -3.24 -12.13 5.06
CA ALA A 134 -3.89 -10.84 5.27
C ALA A 134 -5.35 -10.95 5.76
N ALA A 135 -5.82 -12.18 6.04
CA ALA A 135 -7.16 -12.43 6.56
C ALA A 135 -7.31 -11.94 8.02
N LEU A 136 -8.34 -11.13 8.25
CA LEU A 136 -8.52 -10.33 9.48
C LEU A 136 -8.73 -11.16 10.76
N GLU A 137 -9.26 -12.39 10.67
CA GLU A 137 -9.60 -13.19 11.85
C GLU A 137 -8.37 -13.79 12.56
N GLU A 138 -7.22 -13.90 11.88
CA GLU A 138 -6.03 -14.58 12.39
C GLU A 138 -4.92 -13.62 12.89
N CYS A 139 -5.03 -12.31 12.66
CA CYS A 139 -3.91 -11.36 12.80
C CYS A 139 -3.89 -10.56 14.12
N ASN A 140 -4.07 -11.20 15.28
CA ASN A 140 -3.80 -10.53 16.56
C ASN A 140 -2.33 -10.66 16.97
N ILE A 141 -1.45 -10.02 16.21
CA ILE A 141 -0.02 -9.91 16.50
C ILE A 141 0.17 -8.84 17.57
N GLU A 142 0.99 -9.07 18.58
CA GLU A 142 1.44 -8.02 19.49
C GLU A 142 2.20 -6.95 18.71
N MET A 143 1.91 -5.69 19.01
CA MET A 143 2.56 -4.56 18.37
C MET A 143 4.09 -4.64 18.54
N PRO A 144 4.86 -4.23 17.52
CA PRO A 144 6.31 -4.14 17.63
C PRO A 144 6.73 -3.25 18.79
N ALA A 145 7.85 -3.59 19.43
CA ALA A 145 8.41 -2.80 20.50
C ALA A 145 8.96 -1.46 19.99
N GLU A 146 9.13 -0.53 20.92
CA GLU A 146 9.75 0.78 20.73
C GLU A 146 11.17 0.66 20.13
N ASP A 147 11.56 1.66 19.34
CA ASP A 147 12.81 1.63 18.59
C ASP A 147 14.03 1.59 19.51
N GLU A 148 14.01 2.27 20.66
CA GLU A 148 15.09 2.22 21.66
C GLU A 148 15.38 0.80 22.20
N LEU A 149 14.37 -0.08 22.26
CA LEU A 149 14.57 -1.47 22.67
C LEU A 149 15.12 -2.30 21.53
N TRP A 150 14.64 -2.05 20.30
CA TRP A 150 15.05 -2.79 19.11
C TRP A 150 16.46 -2.46 18.66
N ASP A 151 16.83 -1.18 18.74
CA ASP A 151 18.13 -0.66 18.29
C ASP A 151 19.24 -0.91 19.32
N ALA A 152 18.90 -1.39 20.52
CA ALA A 152 19.87 -1.73 21.55
C ALA A 152 20.90 -2.75 21.02
N THR A 153 22.17 -2.39 21.08
CA THR A 153 23.29 -3.17 20.52
C THR A 153 23.89 -4.17 21.52
N SER A 154 23.44 -4.11 22.78
CA SER A 154 23.91 -4.96 23.86
C SER A 154 22.81 -5.30 24.86
N ALA A 155 22.95 -6.43 25.56
CA ALA A 155 22.04 -6.83 26.62
C ALA A 155 21.93 -5.81 27.76
N SER A 156 23.03 -5.09 28.05
CA SER A 156 23.06 -4.03 29.05
C SER A 156 22.23 -2.82 28.62
N GLU A 157 22.40 -2.37 27.39
CA GLU A 157 21.66 -1.24 26.82
C GLU A 157 20.16 -1.56 26.77
N TRP A 158 19.81 -2.74 26.26
CA TRP A 158 18.42 -3.22 26.22
C TRP A 158 17.78 -3.22 27.62
N LYS A 159 18.50 -3.74 28.63
CA LYS A 159 18.01 -3.77 30.01
C LYS A 159 17.84 -2.37 30.60
N SER A 160 18.74 -1.44 30.29
CA SER A 160 18.63 -0.04 30.72
C SER A 160 17.42 0.67 30.10
N SER A 161 17.17 0.46 28.80
CA SER A 161 15.96 0.97 28.13
C SER A 161 14.69 0.38 28.73
N LEU A 162 14.67 -0.94 28.98
CA LEU A 162 13.54 -1.63 29.62
C LEU A 162 13.24 -1.07 31.02
N GLN A 163 14.26 -0.67 31.79
CA GLN A 163 14.10 -0.09 33.12
C GLN A 163 13.55 1.33 33.13
N ARG A 164 13.75 2.12 32.06
CA ARG A 164 13.15 3.46 31.91
C ARG A 164 11.69 3.40 31.46
N ARG A 165 11.31 2.31 30.79
CA ARG A 165 9.99 2.14 30.19
C ARG A 165 8.90 2.16 31.26
N LEU A 166 7.83 2.92 30.99
CA LEU A 166 6.62 2.84 31.80
C LEU A 166 5.95 1.47 31.58
N PRO A 167 5.50 0.77 32.63
CA PRO A 167 4.79 -0.49 32.46
C PRO A 167 3.53 -0.27 31.62
N SER A 168 3.49 -0.86 30.43
CA SER A 168 2.33 -0.85 29.55
C SER A 168 1.82 -2.27 29.35
N SER A 169 0.51 -2.42 29.22
CA SER A 169 -0.04 -3.69 28.75
C SER A 169 0.37 -3.97 27.30
N PRO A 170 0.62 -5.24 26.91
CA PRO A 170 0.90 -5.59 25.53
C PRO A 170 -0.30 -5.25 24.63
N LEU A 171 -0.08 -4.39 23.64
CA LEU A 171 -1.11 -4.00 22.68
C LEU A 171 -1.14 -5.00 21.52
N GLY A 172 -2.30 -5.54 21.20
CA GLY A 172 -2.49 -6.33 19.98
C GLY A 172 -2.86 -5.45 18.79
N LEU A 173 -2.40 -5.80 17.60
CA LEU A 173 -2.74 -5.13 16.35
C LEU A 173 -4.24 -5.08 16.10
N ARG A 174 -4.97 -6.14 16.43
CA ARG A 174 -6.44 -6.17 16.31
C ARG A 174 -7.07 -5.13 17.24
N GLN A 175 -6.57 -5.01 18.46
CA GLN A 175 -7.05 -4.04 19.45
C GLN A 175 -6.70 -2.61 19.02
N ALA A 176 -5.48 -2.38 18.56
CA ALA A 176 -5.04 -1.11 17.98
C ALA A 176 -5.91 -0.67 16.80
N THR A 177 -6.22 -1.60 15.90
CA THR A 177 -7.11 -1.34 14.76
C THR A 177 -8.54 -1.07 15.23
N ALA A 178 -9.05 -1.85 16.18
CA ALA A 178 -10.37 -1.62 16.76
C ALA A 178 -10.46 -0.21 17.36
N TRP A 179 -9.44 0.23 18.11
CA TRP A 179 -9.37 1.59 18.66
C TRP A 179 -9.44 2.68 17.57
N ILE A 180 -8.75 2.48 16.44
CA ILE A 180 -8.85 3.38 15.27
C ILE A 180 -10.26 3.42 14.68
N PHE A 181 -11.02 2.33 14.72
CA PHE A 181 -12.39 2.25 14.18
C PHE A 181 -13.50 2.45 15.23
N GLY A 182 -13.14 2.53 16.51
CA GLY A 182 -14.04 2.56 17.65
C GLY A 182 -14.77 3.88 17.81
N ASP A 183 -15.81 3.94 18.62
CA ASP A 183 -16.37 5.24 19.04
C ASP A 183 -15.86 5.60 20.44
N SER A 184 -15.43 6.85 20.63
CA SER A 184 -14.68 7.32 21.81
C SER A 184 -15.39 7.14 23.17
N ALA A 185 -16.68 6.78 23.15
CA ALA A 185 -17.56 6.75 24.30
C ALA A 185 -17.72 5.38 25.00
N GLN A 186 -17.40 4.24 24.37
CA GLN A 186 -17.71 2.91 24.94
C GLN A 186 -16.60 1.85 24.88
N GLU A 187 -15.43 2.14 24.29
CA GLU A 187 -14.39 1.12 24.07
C GLU A 187 -13.18 1.27 25.01
N GLU A 188 -12.47 0.15 25.24
CA GLU A 188 -11.24 0.09 26.03
C GLU A 188 -10.26 1.17 25.55
N LYS A 189 -10.04 2.19 26.38
CA LYS A 189 -8.99 3.17 26.11
C LYS A 189 -7.66 2.46 26.07
N LEU A 190 -6.85 2.78 25.05
CA LEU A 190 -5.43 2.44 25.05
C LEU A 190 -4.83 2.83 26.40
N ASP A 191 -3.94 1.98 26.90
CA ASP A 191 -3.15 2.29 28.08
C ASP A 191 -2.48 3.65 27.86
N ALA A 192 -2.68 4.59 28.78
CA ALA A 192 -2.16 5.95 28.68
C ALA A 192 -0.62 5.99 28.60
N SER A 193 0.04 4.89 28.96
CA SER A 193 1.50 4.73 28.85
C SER A 193 1.97 4.22 27.48
N TRP A 194 1.07 3.83 26.57
CA TRP A 194 1.47 3.33 25.24
C TRP A 194 1.99 4.45 24.35
N THR A 195 3.17 4.23 23.76
CA THR A 195 3.80 5.15 22.81
C THR A 195 3.93 4.50 21.44
N TRP A 196 3.64 5.27 20.39
CA TRP A 196 3.73 4.80 19.01
C TRP A 196 5.13 5.05 18.44
N SER A 197 5.82 3.99 18.03
CA SER A 197 6.99 4.15 17.16
C SER A 197 6.55 4.37 15.71
N PRO A 198 7.40 5.00 14.86
CA PRO A 198 7.19 5.08 13.42
C PRO A 198 6.83 3.74 12.77
N PHE A 199 7.47 2.66 13.21
CA PHE A 199 7.17 1.32 12.70
C PHE A 199 5.79 0.85 13.15
N ALA A 200 5.46 0.94 14.45
CA ALA A 200 4.16 0.54 14.97
C ALA A 200 3.00 1.32 14.32
N ALA A 201 3.15 2.64 14.15
CA ALA A 201 2.16 3.48 13.49
C ALA A 201 1.97 3.08 12.02
N SER A 202 3.06 2.77 11.30
CA SER A 202 3.02 2.27 9.93
C SER A 202 2.27 0.93 9.84
N ILE A 203 2.52 -0.01 10.76
CA ILE A 203 1.83 -1.32 10.76
C ILE A 203 0.31 -1.15 10.94
N VAL A 204 -0.12 -0.30 11.87
CA VAL A 204 -1.56 -0.04 12.06
C VAL A 204 -2.17 0.64 10.85
N MET A 205 -1.47 1.57 10.21
CA MET A 205 -1.95 2.19 8.97
C MET A 205 -2.14 1.16 7.86
N HIS A 206 -1.21 0.23 7.68
CA HIS A 206 -1.36 -0.87 6.71
C HIS A 206 -2.54 -1.77 7.04
N GLN A 207 -2.76 -2.08 8.31
CA GLN A 207 -3.90 -2.89 8.75
C GLN A 207 -5.23 -2.16 8.50
N VAL A 208 -5.30 -0.86 8.79
CA VAL A 208 -6.48 -0.03 8.49
C VAL A 208 -6.74 0.02 6.99
N ALA A 209 -5.70 0.16 6.16
CA ALA A 209 -5.83 0.15 4.71
C ALA A 209 -6.42 -1.16 4.16
N ILE A 210 -6.02 -2.30 4.73
CA ILE A 210 -6.60 -3.63 4.41
C ILE A 210 -8.08 -3.69 4.81
N VAL A 211 -8.43 -3.23 6.03
CA VAL A 211 -9.83 -3.21 6.50
C VAL A 211 -10.70 -2.33 5.61
N VAL A 212 -10.22 -1.14 5.25
CA VAL A 212 -10.92 -0.23 4.31
C VAL A 212 -11.10 -0.88 2.95
N TRP A 213 -10.09 -1.59 2.43
CA TRP A 213 -10.20 -2.31 1.16
C TRP A 213 -11.28 -3.39 1.22
N PHE A 214 -11.30 -4.23 2.26
CA PHE A 214 -12.33 -5.26 2.44
C PHE A 214 -13.71 -4.65 2.55
N PHE A 215 -13.82 -3.51 3.21
CA PHE A 215 -15.09 -2.82 3.34
C PHE A 215 -15.58 -2.29 1.99
N ALA A 216 -14.70 -1.67 1.21
CA ALA A 216 -15.03 -1.17 -0.13
C ALA A 216 -15.42 -2.31 -1.09
N HIS A 217 -14.66 -3.41 -1.12
CA HIS A 217 -14.83 -4.50 -2.09
C HIS A 217 -15.88 -5.54 -1.64
N GLY A 218 -16.00 -5.81 -0.34
CA GLY A 218 -17.04 -6.69 0.20
C GLY A 218 -18.44 -6.15 -0.09
N LYS A 219 -18.60 -4.83 -0.09
CA LYS A 219 -19.85 -4.18 -0.51
C LYS A 219 -20.20 -4.46 -1.97
N GLU A 220 -19.23 -4.32 -2.87
CA GLU A 220 -19.44 -4.60 -4.29
C GLU A 220 -19.83 -6.07 -4.52
N ALA A 221 -19.18 -7.00 -3.80
CA ALA A 221 -19.47 -8.42 -3.88
C ALA A 221 -20.87 -8.81 -3.36
N CYS A 222 -21.33 -8.19 -2.27
CA CYS A 222 -22.63 -8.52 -1.66
C CYS A 222 -23.82 -7.87 -2.36
N TYR A 223 -23.66 -6.69 -2.94
CA TYR A 223 -24.78 -5.86 -3.41
C TYR A 223 -24.78 -5.59 -4.92
N GLY A 224 -23.68 -5.88 -5.63
CA GLY A 224 -23.54 -5.58 -7.06
C GLY A 224 -23.53 -4.07 -7.36
N THR A 225 -23.54 -3.70 -8.64
CA THR A 225 -23.41 -2.31 -9.13
C THR A 225 -24.72 -1.50 -9.15
N THR A 226 -25.78 -1.88 -8.43
CA THR A 226 -27.09 -1.19 -8.52
C THR A 226 -27.16 0.10 -7.69
N GLN A 227 -27.80 1.11 -8.28
CA GLN A 227 -27.75 2.52 -7.87
C GLN A 227 -28.60 2.87 -6.64
N SER A 228 -29.41 1.94 -6.11
CA SER A 228 -30.32 2.18 -4.96
C SER A 228 -29.64 2.09 -3.59
N TYR A 229 -28.30 2.11 -3.55
CA TYR A 229 -27.48 1.75 -2.39
C TYR A 229 -27.07 2.94 -1.49
N ARG A 230 -27.28 4.19 -1.94
CA ARG A 230 -26.74 5.41 -1.30
C ARG A 230 -27.35 5.78 0.07
N GLU A 231 -28.54 5.30 0.41
CA GLU A 231 -29.28 5.79 1.59
C GLU A 231 -29.08 4.96 2.87
N SER A 232 -28.64 3.70 2.78
CA SER A 232 -28.57 2.78 3.93
C SER A 232 -27.22 2.74 4.69
N HIS A 233 -26.15 3.37 4.17
CA HIS A 233 -24.77 3.13 4.65
C HIS A 233 -23.95 4.38 5.00
N GLN A 234 -24.60 5.51 5.27
CA GLN A 234 -23.92 6.72 5.76
C GLN A 234 -23.18 6.48 7.09
N SER A 235 -23.67 5.56 7.93
CA SER A 235 -23.05 5.21 9.21
C SER A 235 -21.63 4.66 9.02
N ASP A 236 -21.44 3.79 8.03
CA ASP A 236 -20.15 3.14 7.85
C ASP A 236 -19.14 4.04 7.14
N ALA A 237 -19.61 4.85 6.19
CA ALA A 237 -18.77 5.87 5.56
C ALA A 237 -18.23 6.86 6.60
N LYS A 238 -19.09 7.33 7.51
CA LYS A 238 -18.68 8.17 8.65
C LYS A 238 -17.68 7.45 9.56
N ARG A 239 -17.90 6.17 9.84
CA ARG A 239 -16.98 5.37 10.66
C ARG A 239 -15.59 5.24 10.02
N ILE A 240 -15.51 5.03 8.72
CA ILE A 240 -14.24 4.98 7.99
C ILE A 240 -13.57 6.36 7.97
N GLU A 241 -14.35 7.42 7.80
CA GLU A 241 -13.81 8.78 7.73
C GLU A 241 -13.17 9.16 9.06
N ALA A 242 -13.88 8.91 10.16
CA ALA A 242 -13.37 9.08 11.51
C ALA A 242 -12.13 8.21 11.78
N ALA A 243 -12.11 6.97 11.28
CA ALA A 243 -10.96 6.08 11.41
C ALA A 243 -9.73 6.60 10.68
N LEU A 244 -9.87 7.03 9.42
CA LEU A 244 -8.78 7.59 8.65
C LEU A 244 -8.33 8.96 9.20
N SER A 245 -9.25 9.76 9.75
CA SER A 245 -8.88 10.99 10.46
C SER A 245 -8.02 10.70 11.68
N ARG A 246 -8.40 9.70 12.49
CA ARG A 246 -7.56 9.26 13.62
C ARG A 246 -6.22 8.70 13.19
N CYS A 247 -6.13 8.01 12.06
CA CYS A 247 -4.84 7.63 11.49
C CYS A 247 -3.99 8.85 11.15
N ARG A 248 -4.56 9.89 10.54
CA ARG A 248 -3.85 11.14 10.26
C ARG A 248 -3.31 11.77 11.54
N ASP A 249 -4.17 11.88 12.56
CA ASP A 249 -3.81 12.50 13.83
C ASP A 249 -2.69 11.69 14.51
N LEU A 250 -2.83 10.36 14.57
CA LEU A 250 -1.81 9.44 15.05
C LEU A 250 -0.46 9.61 14.34
N LEU A 251 -0.45 9.62 13.01
CA LEU A 251 0.78 9.76 12.23
C LEU A 251 1.42 11.14 12.42
N THR A 252 0.62 12.18 12.60
CA THR A 252 1.09 13.55 12.85
C THR A 252 1.69 13.68 14.24
N GLU A 253 1.05 13.12 15.26
CA GLU A 253 1.55 13.06 16.63
C GLU A 253 2.86 12.26 16.70
N THR A 254 2.94 11.12 15.99
CA THR A 254 4.16 10.29 15.93
C THR A 254 5.32 11.00 15.22
N ARG A 255 5.03 12.00 14.39
CA ARG A 255 6.01 12.88 13.71
C ARG A 255 6.39 14.09 14.58
N ASP A 256 6.24 13.99 15.90
CA ASP A 256 6.43 15.08 16.86
C ASP A 256 5.64 16.37 16.52
N GLY A 257 4.53 16.26 15.77
CA GLY A 257 3.66 17.38 15.41
C GLY A 257 4.28 18.41 14.45
N ASN A 258 5.41 18.13 13.80
CA ASN A 258 6.03 19.06 12.87
C ASN A 258 5.24 19.13 11.54
N ASP A 259 4.60 20.27 11.28
CA ASP A 259 3.90 20.54 10.00
C ASP A 259 4.86 21.09 8.90
N GLY A 260 6.16 21.17 9.20
CA GLY A 260 7.18 21.64 8.28
C GLY A 260 7.54 20.64 7.17
N THR A 261 8.50 21.03 6.33
CA THR A 261 9.06 20.18 5.25
C THR A 261 9.61 18.86 5.81
N TRP A 262 9.36 17.76 5.11
CA TRP A 262 9.87 16.43 5.48
C TRP A 262 11.39 16.44 5.68
N THR A 263 11.85 16.00 6.84
CA THR A 263 13.27 15.91 7.20
C THR A 263 13.72 14.46 7.29
N GLU A 264 15.03 14.21 7.30
CA GLU A 264 15.56 12.85 7.52
C GLU A 264 15.17 12.29 8.89
N ALA A 265 14.96 13.16 9.89
CA ALA A 265 14.54 12.79 11.23
C ALA A 265 13.11 12.22 11.28
N ASP A 266 12.23 12.61 10.35
CA ASP A 266 10.85 12.12 10.27
C ASP A 266 10.78 10.63 9.83
N GLY A 267 11.87 10.11 9.23
CA GLY A 267 12.05 8.69 8.90
C GLY A 267 11.19 8.17 7.73
N PRO A 268 11.67 7.21 6.92
CA PRO A 268 10.94 6.74 5.73
C PRO A 268 9.63 6.00 6.04
N LEU A 269 9.44 5.50 7.26
CA LEU A 269 8.28 4.71 7.65
C LEU A 269 7.00 5.55 7.75
N LEU A 270 7.07 6.71 8.43
CA LEU A 270 5.93 7.63 8.53
C LEU A 270 5.59 8.22 7.16
N PHE A 271 6.60 8.54 6.34
CA PHE A 271 6.42 9.05 5.00
C PHE A 271 5.54 8.13 4.15
N ASN A 272 5.84 6.84 4.21
CA ASN A 272 5.07 5.84 3.49
C ASN A 272 3.69 5.61 4.12
N ALA A 273 3.58 5.64 5.45
CA ALA A 273 2.29 5.51 6.13
C ALA A 273 1.31 6.62 5.70
N PHE A 274 1.77 7.88 5.58
CA PHE A 274 0.98 8.96 5.01
C PHE A 274 0.61 8.72 3.53
N ALA A 275 1.46 8.06 2.75
CA ALA A 275 1.13 7.67 1.39
C ALA A 275 0.03 6.60 1.35
N VAL A 276 0.10 5.59 2.21
CA VAL A 276 -0.92 4.54 2.37
C VAL A 276 -2.24 5.11 2.89
N LEU A 277 -2.19 6.10 3.79
CA LEU A 277 -3.36 6.83 4.27
C LEU A 277 -4.12 7.50 3.11
N ARG A 278 -3.41 8.20 2.22
CA ARG A 278 -4.01 8.84 1.03
C ARG A 278 -4.68 7.82 0.11
N VAL A 279 -4.02 6.69 -0.16
CA VAL A 279 -4.61 5.58 -0.94
C VAL A 279 -5.89 5.05 -0.27
N SER A 280 -5.89 4.97 1.06
CA SER A 280 -7.04 4.48 1.84
C SER A 280 -8.23 5.42 1.76
N TYR A 281 -8.03 6.74 1.86
CA TYR A 281 -9.09 7.72 1.60
C TYR A 281 -9.66 7.59 0.19
N GLY A 282 -8.77 7.42 -0.81
CA GLY A 282 -9.17 7.19 -2.19
C GLY A 282 -10.10 5.99 -2.33
N ARG A 283 -9.71 4.85 -1.76
CA ARG A 283 -10.51 3.61 -1.81
C ARG A 283 -11.84 3.69 -1.04
N ALA A 284 -11.88 4.47 0.03
CA ALA A 284 -13.05 4.55 0.92
C ALA A 284 -14.18 5.42 0.35
N PHE A 285 -13.83 6.57 -0.24
CA PHE A 285 -14.80 7.64 -0.51
C PHE A 285 -14.86 8.06 -1.95
N ILE A 286 -13.82 7.77 -2.72
CA ILE A 286 -13.81 8.10 -4.12
C ILE A 286 -14.39 6.87 -4.83
N ASN A 287 -15.52 7.04 -5.52
CA ASN A 287 -16.03 6.04 -6.46
C ASN A 287 -15.13 6.01 -7.70
N PHE A 288 -13.84 5.84 -7.47
CA PHE A 288 -12.84 5.64 -8.47
C PHE A 288 -13.12 4.25 -9.03
N ARG A 289 -13.72 4.19 -10.23
CA ARG A 289 -13.75 2.96 -11.02
C ARG A 289 -12.31 2.56 -11.25
N SER A 290 -11.82 1.73 -10.35
CA SER A 290 -10.40 1.49 -10.24
C SER A 290 -9.93 0.77 -11.49
N LEU A 291 -8.78 1.20 -12.00
CA LEU A 291 -8.06 0.44 -13.00
C LEU A 291 -7.96 -1.00 -12.50
N ASP A 292 -8.38 -1.96 -13.32
CA ASP A 292 -8.19 -3.38 -12.99
C ASP A 292 -6.69 -3.64 -12.78
N ARG A 293 -6.34 -3.91 -11.53
CA ARG A 293 -4.97 -4.01 -11.04
C ARG A 293 -4.24 -5.23 -11.57
N SER A 294 -4.97 -6.21 -12.13
CA SER A 294 -4.35 -7.30 -12.88
C SER A 294 -3.51 -6.79 -14.05
N LEU A 295 -3.71 -5.56 -14.52
CA LEU A 295 -2.89 -4.90 -15.53
C LEU A 295 -1.39 -5.00 -15.24
N LEU A 296 -0.97 -4.75 -13.99
CA LEU A 296 0.46 -4.79 -13.63
C LEU A 296 1.03 -6.21 -13.61
N PHE A 297 0.17 -7.22 -13.68
CA PHE A 297 0.52 -8.64 -13.70
C PHE A 297 0.48 -9.28 -15.11
N GLN A 298 -0.15 -8.63 -16.11
CA GLN A 298 -0.30 -9.21 -17.45
C GLN A 298 1.05 -9.50 -18.15
N GLU A 299 1.09 -10.42 -19.10
CA GLU A 299 2.31 -10.65 -19.91
C GLU A 299 2.28 -9.88 -21.23
N SER A 300 1.10 -9.76 -21.83
CA SER A 300 0.91 -9.11 -23.12
C SER A 300 0.64 -7.61 -22.96
N SER A 301 1.31 -6.79 -23.77
CA SER A 301 0.96 -5.37 -23.89
C SER A 301 -0.45 -5.17 -24.43
N GLN A 302 -0.96 -6.10 -25.25
CA GLN A 302 -2.33 -6.01 -25.77
C GLN A 302 -3.37 -6.16 -24.66
N ASP A 303 -3.19 -7.12 -23.75
CA ASP A 303 -4.10 -7.31 -22.62
C ASP A 303 -4.08 -6.10 -21.68
N MET A 304 -2.90 -5.53 -21.44
CA MET A 304 -2.76 -4.28 -20.70
C MET A 304 -3.51 -3.13 -21.36
N LEU A 305 -3.38 -2.97 -22.69
CA LEU A 305 -4.06 -1.93 -23.45
C LEU A 305 -5.59 -2.11 -23.42
N ILE A 306 -6.09 -3.35 -23.46
CA ILE A 306 -7.54 -3.63 -23.31
C ILE A 306 -8.05 -3.18 -21.95
N ILE A 307 -7.32 -3.52 -20.87
CA ILE A 307 -7.68 -3.10 -19.51
C ILE A 307 -7.63 -1.57 -19.40
N LEU A 308 -6.57 -0.95 -19.93
CA LEU A 308 -6.39 0.49 -19.89
C LEU A 308 -7.49 1.22 -20.69
N LYS A 309 -7.87 0.69 -21.85
CA LYS A 309 -8.95 1.25 -22.68
C LYS A 309 -10.29 1.18 -21.96
N ARG A 310 -10.60 0.07 -21.28
CA ARG A 310 -11.81 -0.03 -20.42
C ARG A 310 -11.80 1.00 -19.30
N TYR A 311 -10.64 1.20 -18.66
CA TYR A 311 -10.49 2.24 -17.64
C TYR A 311 -10.70 3.63 -18.22
N PHE A 312 -10.14 3.92 -19.39
CA PHE A 312 -10.33 5.19 -20.09
C PHE A 312 -11.80 5.44 -20.46
N ASP A 313 -12.48 4.46 -21.05
CA ASP A 313 -13.88 4.57 -21.49
C ASP A 313 -14.88 4.63 -20.32
N ALA A 314 -14.47 4.21 -19.12
CA ALA A 314 -15.34 4.22 -17.95
C ALA A 314 -15.58 5.66 -17.45
N ALA A 315 -16.85 6.03 -17.29
CA ALA A 315 -17.26 7.34 -16.80
C ALA A 315 -16.60 7.69 -15.44
N GLN A 316 -16.15 8.94 -15.33
CA GLN A 316 -15.57 9.51 -14.13
C GLN A 316 -16.60 10.39 -13.42
N GLU A 317 -16.89 10.11 -12.16
CA GLU A 317 -17.73 10.99 -11.34
C GLU A 317 -17.02 12.33 -11.10
N ARG A 318 -17.81 13.40 -10.94
CA ARG A 318 -17.35 14.80 -10.78
C ARG A 318 -18.13 15.55 -9.69
N ASP A 319 -18.55 14.85 -8.64
CA ASP A 319 -19.22 15.55 -7.53
C ASP A 319 -18.22 16.41 -6.73
N GLY A 320 -18.74 17.18 -5.77
CA GLY A 320 -17.91 18.08 -4.96
C GLY A 320 -16.84 17.34 -4.14
N TYR A 321 -17.16 16.12 -3.67
CA TYR A 321 -16.20 15.30 -2.92
C TYR A 321 -15.06 14.82 -3.82
N MET A 322 -15.37 14.38 -5.04
CA MET A 322 -14.35 14.02 -6.03
C MET A 322 -13.44 15.20 -6.34
N THR A 323 -14.01 16.39 -6.58
CA THR A 323 -13.25 17.59 -6.93
C THR A 323 -12.29 17.96 -5.80
N MET A 324 -12.76 17.95 -4.55
CA MET A 324 -11.93 18.17 -3.36
C MET A 324 -10.81 17.13 -3.22
N ALA A 325 -11.12 15.86 -3.48
CA ALA A 325 -10.13 14.78 -3.40
C ALA A 325 -9.04 14.91 -4.47
N VAL A 326 -9.40 15.33 -5.69
CA VAL A 326 -8.45 15.61 -6.77
C VAL A 326 -7.58 16.81 -6.45
N ASP A 327 -8.15 17.88 -5.89
CA ASP A 327 -7.39 19.06 -5.45
C ASP A 327 -6.34 18.68 -4.38
N CYS A 328 -6.75 17.91 -3.36
CA CYS A 328 -5.82 17.40 -2.35
C CYS A 328 -4.75 16.45 -2.94
N ALA A 329 -5.13 15.59 -3.89
CA ALA A 329 -4.16 14.74 -4.58
C ALA A 329 -3.16 15.56 -5.41
N LEU A 330 -3.61 16.66 -6.01
CA LEU A 330 -2.80 17.58 -6.82
C LEU A 330 -1.74 18.33 -5.99
N GLU A 331 -1.98 18.58 -4.70
CA GLU A 331 -0.94 19.11 -3.79
C GLU A 331 0.29 18.19 -3.76
N GLY A 332 0.07 16.87 -3.83
CA GLY A 332 1.14 15.88 -3.95
C GLY A 332 1.94 16.01 -5.26
N PHE A 333 1.33 16.52 -6.33
CA PHE A 333 2.00 16.82 -7.60
C PHE A 333 2.87 18.06 -7.53
N ALA A 334 2.44 19.05 -6.73
CA ALA A 334 3.19 20.27 -6.56
C ALA A 334 4.56 20.05 -5.91
N ILE A 335 4.70 19.04 -5.04
CA ILE A 335 5.95 18.74 -4.33
C ILE A 335 7.12 18.43 -5.31
N PRO A 336 7.06 17.38 -6.15
CA PRO A 336 8.15 17.06 -7.07
C PRO A 336 8.35 18.11 -8.17
N ILE A 337 7.27 18.82 -8.57
CA ILE A 337 7.35 19.93 -9.53
C ILE A 337 8.17 21.09 -8.95
N ARG A 338 7.84 21.55 -7.73
CA ARG A 338 8.53 22.64 -7.04
C ARG A 338 9.97 22.28 -6.65
N ALA A 339 10.21 21.01 -6.28
CA ALA A 339 11.55 20.51 -6.00
C ALA A 339 12.43 20.40 -7.26
N GLY A 340 11.83 20.47 -8.45
CA GLY A 340 12.46 20.21 -9.74
C GLY A 340 12.18 18.78 -10.18
N VAL A 341 11.37 18.63 -11.24
CA VAL A 341 10.92 17.32 -11.73
C VAL A 341 12.09 16.42 -12.15
N LEU A 342 13.11 16.98 -12.82
CA LEU A 342 14.29 16.23 -13.25
C LEU A 342 15.13 15.77 -12.06
N LEU A 343 15.31 16.63 -11.05
CA LEU A 343 16.03 16.27 -9.84
C LEU A 343 15.28 15.14 -9.10
N THR A 344 13.96 15.27 -9.00
CA THR A 344 13.13 14.23 -8.38
C THR A 344 13.23 12.93 -9.17
N GLN A 345 13.10 12.95 -10.49
CA GLN A 345 13.27 11.76 -11.34
C GLN A 345 14.61 11.05 -11.08
N LYS A 346 15.72 11.79 -10.97
CA LYS A 346 17.05 11.22 -10.70
C LYS A 346 17.24 10.70 -9.28
N THR A 347 16.41 11.13 -8.33
CA THR A 347 16.60 10.84 -6.89
C THR A 347 15.45 10.08 -6.25
N ALA A 348 14.33 9.87 -6.97
CA ALA A 348 13.12 9.24 -6.45
C ALA A 348 13.42 7.85 -5.89
N ALA A 349 14.17 7.02 -6.61
CA ALA A 349 14.50 5.67 -6.16
C ALA A 349 15.43 5.60 -4.94
N LEU A 350 16.11 6.71 -4.58
CA LEU A 350 16.92 6.80 -3.35
C LEU A 350 16.07 7.13 -2.13
N LYS A 351 14.88 7.72 -2.34
CA LYS A 351 14.02 8.27 -1.27
C LYS A 351 12.68 7.56 -1.14
N TRP A 352 12.11 7.10 -2.25
CA TRP A 352 10.78 6.54 -2.33
C TRP A 352 10.83 5.02 -2.21
N SER A 353 10.03 4.49 -1.29
CA SER A 353 9.74 3.06 -1.26
C SER A 353 8.78 2.68 -2.39
N VAL A 354 8.60 1.37 -2.59
CA VAL A 354 7.56 0.86 -3.48
C VAL A 354 6.15 1.28 -3.02
N GLU A 355 5.93 1.45 -1.71
CA GLU A 355 4.67 1.89 -1.11
C GLU A 355 4.32 3.30 -1.58
N HIS A 356 5.31 4.21 -1.49
CA HIS A 356 5.14 5.58 -1.96
C HIS A 356 4.95 5.64 -3.48
N ALA A 357 5.71 4.85 -4.23
CA ALA A 357 5.60 4.81 -5.69
C ALA A 357 4.21 4.37 -6.15
N LEU A 358 3.67 3.30 -5.55
CA LEU A 358 2.32 2.80 -5.82
C LEU A 358 1.24 3.81 -5.42
N ALA A 359 1.38 4.45 -4.26
CA ALA A 359 0.45 5.47 -3.81
C ALA A 359 0.42 6.71 -4.72
N GLY A 360 1.59 7.16 -5.18
CA GLY A 360 1.69 8.22 -6.17
C GLY A 360 1.05 7.85 -7.50
N TRP A 361 1.11 6.58 -7.90
CA TRP A 361 0.55 6.11 -9.16
C TRP A 361 -0.97 6.09 -9.11
N ASP A 362 -1.55 5.67 -7.98
CA ASP A 362 -2.99 5.77 -7.71
C ASP A 362 -3.50 7.20 -7.80
N ALA A 363 -2.77 8.14 -7.18
CA ALA A 363 -3.09 9.56 -7.27
C ALA A 363 -3.02 10.06 -8.72
N ALA A 364 -2.02 9.63 -9.50
CA ALA A 364 -1.90 10.02 -10.90
C ALA A 364 -3.03 9.53 -11.77
N LEU A 365 -3.41 8.25 -11.67
CA LEU A 365 -4.55 7.73 -12.40
C LEU A 365 -5.82 8.54 -12.09
N LEU A 366 -6.08 8.82 -10.81
CA LEU A 366 -7.22 9.65 -10.39
C LEU A 366 -7.18 11.06 -10.98
N VAL A 367 -6.11 11.79 -10.74
CA VAL A 367 -5.99 13.20 -11.12
C VAL A 367 -6.05 13.34 -12.64
N THR A 368 -5.28 12.55 -13.40
CA THR A 368 -5.23 12.70 -14.86
C THR A 368 -6.57 12.34 -15.51
N LYS A 369 -7.27 11.31 -15.01
CA LYS A 369 -8.59 10.95 -15.53
C LYS A 369 -9.64 11.99 -15.23
N TRP A 370 -9.62 12.56 -14.02
CA TRP A 370 -10.54 13.64 -13.67
C TRP A 370 -10.27 14.89 -14.51
N VAL A 371 -9.00 15.30 -14.63
CA VAL A 371 -8.60 16.45 -15.46
C VAL A 371 -9.09 16.27 -16.89
N HIS A 372 -8.84 15.10 -17.50
CA HIS A 372 -9.32 14.77 -18.85
C HIS A 372 -10.83 14.93 -18.98
N THR A 373 -11.58 14.42 -18.01
CA THR A 373 -13.04 14.48 -18.02
C THR A 373 -13.55 15.93 -18.00
N VAL A 374 -12.95 16.79 -17.18
CA VAL A 374 -13.32 18.21 -17.08
C VAL A 374 -12.87 18.99 -18.32
N GLU A 375 -11.70 18.69 -18.89
CA GLU A 375 -11.21 19.30 -20.13
C GLU A 375 -12.12 18.98 -21.34
N CYS A 376 -12.52 17.72 -21.51
CA CYS A 376 -13.47 17.31 -22.54
C CYS A 376 -14.82 18.01 -22.38
N LEU A 377 -15.27 18.21 -21.12
CA LEU A 377 -16.50 18.93 -20.83
C LEU A 377 -16.39 20.41 -21.22
N GLN A 378 -15.27 21.08 -20.90
CA GLN A 378 -15.05 22.48 -21.33
C GLN A 378 -15.03 22.59 -22.86
N SER A 379 -14.37 21.65 -23.54
CA SER A 379 -14.25 21.64 -25.01
C SER A 379 -15.59 21.42 -25.73
N THR A 380 -16.49 20.65 -25.11
CA THR A 380 -17.84 20.37 -25.64
C THR A 380 -18.90 21.37 -25.17
N SER A 381 -18.50 22.53 -24.61
CA SER A 381 -19.38 23.57 -24.07
C SER A 381 -20.29 23.11 -22.92
N GLY A 382 -19.86 22.07 -22.19
CA GLY A 382 -20.50 21.64 -20.96
C GLY A 382 -20.22 22.58 -19.78
N LYS A 383 -21.10 22.55 -18.78
CA LYS A 383 -20.96 23.40 -17.58
C LYS A 383 -19.96 22.80 -16.61
N THR A 384 -18.91 23.56 -16.30
CA THR A 384 -17.98 23.29 -15.19
C THR A 384 -18.33 24.14 -13.98
N THR A 385 -18.06 23.64 -12.78
CA THR A 385 -18.22 24.44 -11.54
C THR A 385 -17.01 25.36 -11.33
N PRO A 386 -17.14 26.39 -10.47
CA PRO A 386 -16.01 27.24 -10.09
C PRO A 386 -14.86 26.45 -9.46
N GLU A 387 -15.17 25.45 -8.64
CA GLU A 387 -14.19 24.58 -7.99
C GLU A 387 -13.46 23.72 -9.03
N GLU A 388 -14.19 23.14 -9.99
CA GLU A 388 -13.57 22.38 -11.08
C GLU A 388 -12.61 23.24 -11.92
N THR A 389 -13.02 24.48 -12.18
CA THR A 389 -12.22 25.46 -12.93
C THR A 389 -10.95 25.83 -12.16
N MET A 390 -11.06 26.04 -10.84
CA MET A 390 -9.93 26.34 -9.98
C MET A 390 -8.88 25.22 -9.98
N VAL A 391 -9.32 23.96 -9.90
CA VAL A 391 -8.40 22.80 -9.98
C VAL A 391 -7.70 22.76 -11.34
N LEU A 392 -8.41 22.99 -12.45
CA LEU A 392 -7.78 23.05 -13.77
C LEU A 392 -6.77 24.20 -13.90
N ASP A 393 -7.07 25.36 -13.33
CA ASP A 393 -6.14 26.49 -13.30
C ASP A 393 -4.88 26.17 -12.47
N ASN A 394 -5.03 25.46 -11.36
CA ASN A 394 -3.91 24.94 -10.57
C ASN A 394 -3.05 23.97 -11.40
N VAL A 395 -3.67 23.07 -12.18
CA VAL A 395 -2.93 22.17 -13.09
C VAL A 395 -2.16 22.98 -14.15
N ARG A 396 -2.79 23.98 -14.80
CA ARG A 396 -2.12 24.86 -15.77
C ARG A 396 -0.94 25.59 -15.14
N TYR A 397 -1.13 26.10 -13.92
CA TYR A 397 -0.07 26.77 -13.17
C TYR A 397 1.10 25.81 -12.90
N LEU A 398 0.84 24.61 -12.39
CA LEU A 398 1.89 23.61 -12.14
C LEU A 398 2.64 23.21 -13.41
N LEU A 399 1.94 22.98 -14.52
CA LEU A 399 2.56 22.66 -15.80
C LEU A 399 3.35 23.84 -16.40
N SER A 400 3.01 25.08 -16.05
CA SER A 400 3.79 26.25 -16.47
C SER A 400 5.14 26.39 -15.73
N GLN A 401 5.31 25.71 -14.60
CA GLN A 401 6.55 25.75 -13.80
C GLN A 401 7.63 24.80 -14.34
N ILE A 402 7.32 24.01 -15.36
CA ILE A 402 8.21 22.99 -15.90
C ILE A 402 8.37 23.19 -17.40
N ASP A 403 9.62 23.07 -17.85
CA ASP A 403 9.97 23.14 -19.27
C ASP A 403 9.74 21.76 -19.90
N VAL A 404 8.49 21.49 -20.27
CA VAL A 404 8.06 20.21 -20.86
C VAL A 404 7.51 20.46 -22.24
N ASP A 405 7.88 19.59 -23.19
CA ASP A 405 7.25 19.53 -24.51
C ASP A 405 5.76 19.26 -24.34
N ARG A 406 4.95 20.32 -24.50
CA ARG A 406 3.50 20.21 -24.39
C ARG A 406 2.95 19.30 -25.47
N SER A 407 1.90 18.57 -25.12
CA SER A 407 1.13 17.76 -26.05
C SER A 407 0.73 18.58 -27.29
N PRO A 408 0.79 18.01 -28.50
CA PRO A 408 0.36 18.71 -29.72
C PRO A 408 -1.10 19.17 -29.66
N SER A 409 -1.95 18.44 -28.93
CA SER A 409 -3.37 18.74 -28.72
C SER A 409 -3.65 19.64 -27.50
N CYS A 410 -2.61 20.08 -26.77
CA CYS A 410 -2.71 20.88 -25.55
C CYS A 410 -3.58 20.27 -24.44
N SER A 411 -3.60 18.93 -24.32
CA SER A 411 -4.29 18.21 -23.23
C SER A 411 -3.47 18.29 -21.94
N LEU A 412 -4.04 18.95 -20.92
CA LEU A 412 -3.42 19.04 -19.59
C LEU A 412 -3.31 17.66 -18.94
N ALA A 413 -4.32 16.81 -19.12
CA ALA A 413 -4.31 15.44 -18.62
C ALA A 413 -3.15 14.62 -19.19
N ALA A 414 -2.90 14.72 -20.50
CA ALA A 414 -1.80 14.03 -21.16
C ALA A 414 -0.43 14.54 -20.68
N ASP A 415 -0.27 15.85 -20.57
CA ASP A 415 0.98 16.47 -20.10
C ASP A 415 1.27 16.07 -18.65
N LEU A 416 0.26 16.15 -17.77
CA LEU A 416 0.39 15.75 -16.37
C LEU A 416 0.72 14.26 -16.23
N ALA A 417 0.07 13.39 -17.02
CA ALA A 417 0.35 11.96 -17.03
C ALA A 417 1.80 11.65 -17.44
N ARG A 418 2.35 12.37 -18.43
CA ARG A 418 3.76 12.20 -18.84
C ARG A 418 4.75 12.71 -17.82
N VAL A 419 4.48 13.86 -17.22
CA VAL A 419 5.31 14.43 -16.16
C VAL A 419 5.44 13.44 -15.02
N TRP A 420 4.31 12.87 -14.59
CA TRP A 420 4.31 11.88 -13.52
C TRP A 420 4.93 10.55 -13.93
N ALA A 421 4.69 10.09 -15.16
CA ALA A 421 5.37 8.92 -15.70
C ALA A 421 6.90 9.05 -15.64
N GLY A 422 7.41 10.26 -15.93
CA GLY A 422 8.83 10.58 -15.83
C GLY A 422 9.44 10.31 -14.46
N LEU A 423 8.68 10.44 -13.37
CA LEU A 423 9.17 10.16 -12.01
C LEU A 423 9.45 8.67 -11.77
N TYR A 424 8.85 7.80 -12.57
CA TYR A 424 9.06 6.36 -12.52
C TYR A 424 10.12 5.85 -13.51
N ASP A 425 10.69 6.75 -14.31
CA ASP A 425 11.78 6.44 -15.22
C ASP A 425 13.13 6.49 -14.51
N ASP A 426 14.15 5.91 -15.14
CA ASP A 426 15.56 5.92 -14.73
C ASP A 426 15.92 4.93 -13.61
N THR A 427 16.46 5.38 -12.47
CA THR A 427 17.23 4.55 -11.53
C THR A 427 16.38 3.80 -10.51
N TRP A 428 15.32 3.10 -10.92
CA TRP A 428 14.47 2.34 -9.99
C TRP A 428 15.00 0.93 -9.70
N VAL A 429 14.99 0.54 -8.42
CA VAL A 429 15.26 -0.85 -7.98
C VAL A 429 14.05 -1.77 -8.14
N TRP A 430 12.85 -1.20 -8.24
CA TRP A 430 11.59 -1.92 -8.38
C TRP A 430 11.14 -1.89 -9.84
N GLY A 431 11.08 -3.04 -10.51
CA GLY A 431 10.65 -3.10 -11.90
C GLY A 431 9.19 -2.67 -12.12
N VAL A 432 8.35 -2.71 -11.09
CA VAL A 432 6.98 -2.19 -11.17
C VAL A 432 6.92 -0.69 -11.52
N ALA A 433 7.92 0.10 -11.15
CA ALA A 433 7.96 1.54 -11.42
C ALA A 433 7.96 1.86 -12.93
N PRO A 434 8.92 1.40 -13.76
CA PRO A 434 8.88 1.65 -15.20
C PRO A 434 7.64 1.06 -15.88
N ARG A 435 7.04 0.00 -15.31
CA ARG A 435 5.76 -0.52 -15.80
C ARG A 435 4.61 0.45 -15.54
N MET A 436 4.54 1.07 -14.35
CA MET A 436 3.60 2.15 -14.06
C MET A 436 3.83 3.39 -14.95
N SER A 437 5.09 3.75 -15.24
CA SER A 437 5.46 4.78 -16.22
C SER A 437 4.84 4.51 -17.57
N TRP A 438 5.03 3.30 -18.10
CA TRP A 438 4.50 2.89 -19.40
C TRP A 438 2.98 3.03 -19.45
N VAL A 439 2.26 2.61 -18.41
CA VAL A 439 0.79 2.73 -18.34
C VAL A 439 0.34 4.19 -18.42
N LEU A 440 0.96 5.08 -17.65
CA LEU A 440 0.64 6.50 -17.68
C LEU A 440 0.92 7.13 -19.04
N ARG A 441 1.98 6.69 -19.75
CA ARG A 441 2.29 7.15 -21.10
C ARG A 441 1.29 6.66 -22.15
N GLU A 442 0.83 5.42 -22.06
CA GLU A 442 -0.25 4.93 -22.94
C GLU A 442 -1.56 5.65 -22.65
N LEU A 443 -1.86 5.94 -21.39
CA LEU A 443 -3.04 6.71 -21.00
C LEU A 443 -2.97 8.15 -21.53
N ALA A 444 -1.79 8.79 -21.48
CA ALA A 444 -1.56 10.11 -22.07
C ALA A 444 -1.87 10.13 -23.58
N LYS A 445 -1.47 9.10 -24.33
CA LYS A 445 -1.80 8.99 -25.77
C LYS A 445 -3.30 8.92 -26.01
N LEU A 446 -4.03 8.19 -25.17
CA LEU A 446 -5.50 8.10 -25.27
C LEU A 446 -6.16 9.46 -25.02
N TYR A 447 -5.70 10.20 -24.01
CA TYR A 447 -6.19 11.57 -23.73
C TYR A 447 -5.93 12.51 -24.90
N GLU A 448 -4.73 12.48 -25.49
CA GLU A 448 -4.42 13.34 -26.64
C GLU A 448 -5.23 13.03 -27.88
N GLN A 449 -5.46 11.74 -28.14
CA GLN A 449 -6.23 11.30 -29.29
C GLN A 449 -7.66 11.83 -29.20
N GLU A 450 -8.33 11.64 -28.06
CA GLU A 450 -9.69 12.16 -27.87
C GLU A 450 -9.74 13.69 -27.89
N ALA A 451 -8.75 14.37 -27.29
CA ALA A 451 -8.66 15.83 -27.36
C ALA A 451 -8.52 16.33 -28.81
N SER A 452 -7.73 15.64 -29.63
CA SER A 452 -7.56 15.96 -31.05
C SER A 452 -8.84 15.71 -31.85
N ASP A 453 -9.54 14.61 -31.56
CA ASP A 453 -10.80 14.24 -32.21
C ASP A 453 -11.91 15.25 -31.88
N ILE A 454 -11.95 15.78 -30.66
CA ILE A 454 -12.91 16.83 -30.25
C ILE A 454 -12.60 18.18 -30.93
N GLN A 455 -11.32 18.52 -31.12
CA GLN A 455 -10.90 19.76 -31.77
C GLN A 455 -11.02 19.73 -33.30
N SER A 456 -11.05 18.54 -33.90
CA SER A 456 -11.17 18.36 -35.35
C SER A 456 -12.64 18.49 -35.80
N PRO A 457 -12.99 19.40 -36.71
CA PRO A 457 -14.37 19.50 -37.20
C PRO A 457 -14.75 18.21 -37.94
N GLN A 458 -15.84 17.56 -37.51
CA GLN A 458 -16.43 16.42 -38.22
C GLN A 458 -16.71 16.85 -39.68
N PRO A 459 -16.23 16.12 -40.70
CA PRO A 459 -16.57 16.44 -42.08
C PRO A 459 -18.08 16.29 -42.28
N SER A 460 -18.70 17.39 -42.72
CA SER A 460 -20.12 17.55 -43.00
C SER A 460 -20.65 16.63 -44.09
#